data_AF-A0A4R2L3Q6-F1
#
_entry.id   AF-A0A4R2L3Q6-F1
#
_cell.length_a   1.000
_cell.length_b   1.000
_cell.length_c   1.000
_cell.angle_alpha   90.00
_cell.angle_beta   90.00
_cell.angle_gamma   90.00
#
_symmetry.space_group_name_H-M   'P 1'
#
loop_
_entity.id
_entity.type
_entity.pdbx_description
1 polymer ?
#
loop_
_entity_poly.entity_id
_entity_poly.type
_entity_poly.pdbx_seq_one_letter_code
_entity_poly.pdbx_strand_id
1 'polypeptide(L)'
;MDMPRARTPRSGSLCALRALPILLCLFALSACITSRDTVFTEPASPDEVLTQRVELARKYIGDGNWDAAKRNLKVAASINDRKPEVHEAFALVYQSTGEIEMAEASYQRAIALDDRFSRARNNYAAFLFSQQRFKEAEQQLQAVVRDTLYEARPRAFINLGLSRLALADDDGAEEAFIRALSMQGNNSIPLLEMASLRLKAGDYRAAAQYYERYRSAVRRQSARGLWLGVRLAQATGDRDAEGSYALALRNLYPESPEYAAYARQAGDS
;
A
#
# COMPACT_ATOMS: atom_id res chain seq x y z
N MET A 1 -103.88 -42.17 -39.42
CA MET A 1 -102.68 -43.01 -39.29
C MET A 1 -102.07 -42.71 -37.92
N ASP A 2 -101.86 -43.77 -37.15
CA ASP A 2 -101.13 -43.89 -35.87
C ASP A 2 -101.61 -43.17 -34.59
N MET A 3 -102.39 -43.94 -33.82
CA MET A 3 -102.19 -44.45 -32.44
C MET A 3 -101.09 -43.85 -31.50
N PRO A 4 -101.23 -44.04 -30.17
CA PRO A 4 -100.97 -43.04 -29.13
C PRO A 4 -99.81 -43.43 -28.20
N ARG A 5 -99.50 -42.57 -27.20
CA ARG A 5 -99.41 -42.94 -25.77
C ARG A 5 -99.03 -41.75 -24.88
N ALA A 6 -99.86 -41.54 -23.87
CA ALA A 6 -99.56 -40.73 -22.69
C ALA A 6 -98.70 -41.51 -21.69
N ARG A 7 -97.91 -40.80 -20.89
CA ARG A 7 -97.58 -41.09 -19.47
C ARG A 7 -96.79 -39.92 -18.85
N THR A 8 -97.40 -39.23 -17.91
CA THR A 8 -96.75 -38.56 -16.75
C THR A 8 -96.74 -39.57 -15.58
N PRO A 9 -96.03 -39.43 -14.42
CA PRO A 9 -95.71 -38.17 -13.70
C PRO A 9 -94.41 -38.18 -12.83
N ARG A 10 -94.33 -37.21 -11.90
CA ARG A 10 -93.49 -37.10 -10.68
C ARG A 10 -92.01 -36.74 -10.89
N SER A 11 -91.31 -36.01 -10.05
CA SER A 11 -91.54 -35.20 -8.83
C SER A 11 -90.13 -34.86 -8.34
N GLY A 12 -89.90 -33.71 -7.72
CA GLY A 12 -88.75 -33.55 -6.81
C GLY A 12 -87.90 -32.30 -7.02
N SER A 13 -88.17 -31.33 -6.15
CA SER A 13 -87.16 -30.66 -5.32
C SER A 13 -86.02 -29.89 -5.98
N LEU A 14 -86.15 -28.56 -5.91
CA LEU A 14 -85.22 -27.62 -5.27
C LEU A 14 -83.78 -28.15 -5.03
N CYS A 15 -82.79 -27.53 -5.65
CA CYS A 15 -81.56 -27.18 -4.93
C CYS A 15 -80.73 -26.10 -5.66
N ALA A 16 -80.45 -25.01 -4.91
CA ALA A 16 -79.25 -24.16 -4.98
C ALA A 16 -78.83 -23.64 -6.37
N LEU A 17 -79.26 -22.44 -6.79
CA LEU A 17 -78.63 -21.16 -6.44
C LEU A 17 -77.13 -21.27 -6.02
N ARG A 18 -76.27 -20.56 -6.76
CA ARG A 18 -74.88 -20.15 -6.43
C ARG A 18 -73.75 -21.12 -6.81
N ALA A 19 -73.58 -21.39 -8.10
CA ALA A 19 -72.33 -21.94 -8.66
C ALA A 19 -71.51 -20.87 -9.42
N LEU A 20 -71.36 -19.68 -8.84
CA LEU A 20 -70.56 -18.60 -9.44
C LEU A 20 -69.96 -17.69 -8.35
N PRO A 21 -69.08 -18.21 -7.46
CA PRO A 21 -67.81 -17.49 -7.28
C PRO A 21 -66.61 -18.34 -6.80
N ILE A 22 -66.54 -19.67 -7.01
CA ILE A 22 -65.43 -20.49 -6.45
C ILE A 22 -64.37 -20.92 -7.49
N LEU A 23 -64.65 -20.86 -8.80
CA LEU A 23 -63.67 -21.18 -9.84
C LEU A 23 -62.72 -20.01 -10.20
N LEU A 24 -62.77 -18.90 -9.46
CA LEU A 24 -61.85 -17.75 -9.66
C LEU A 24 -60.69 -17.71 -8.65
N CYS A 25 -60.69 -18.59 -7.64
CA CYS A 25 -59.68 -18.55 -6.56
C CYS A 25 -58.51 -19.53 -6.74
N LEU A 26 -58.55 -20.45 -7.72
CA LEU A 26 -57.50 -21.46 -7.93
C LEU A 26 -56.43 -21.08 -8.96
N PHE A 27 -56.60 -19.97 -9.69
CA PHE A 27 -55.56 -19.41 -10.58
C PHE A 27 -54.75 -18.26 -9.92
N ALA A 28 -55.03 -17.92 -8.67
CA ALA A 28 -54.42 -16.77 -7.98
C ALA A 28 -53.14 -17.11 -7.19
N LEU A 29 -52.64 -18.35 -7.23
CA LEU A 29 -51.52 -18.80 -6.38
C LEU A 29 -50.24 -19.20 -7.12
N SER A 30 -50.14 -18.95 -8.43
CA SER A 30 -48.90 -19.17 -9.21
C SER A 30 -48.29 -17.88 -9.74
N ALA A 31 -48.41 -16.78 -8.98
CA ALA A 31 -47.58 -15.61 -9.16
C ALA A 31 -46.45 -15.63 -8.12
N CYS A 32 -45.42 -16.45 -8.34
CA CYS A 32 -44.11 -16.13 -7.78
C CYS A 32 -43.62 -14.87 -8.49
N ILE A 33 -43.92 -13.70 -7.93
CA ILE A 33 -43.13 -12.50 -8.19
C ILE A 33 -41.74 -12.82 -7.64
N THR A 34 -40.81 -13.15 -8.53
CA THR A 34 -39.40 -12.90 -8.26
C THR A 34 -39.27 -11.38 -8.34
N SER A 35 -39.45 -10.69 -7.20
CA SER A 35 -38.92 -9.35 -7.10
C SER A 35 -37.41 -9.49 -7.22
N ARG A 36 -36.87 -9.11 -8.39
CA ARG A 36 -35.51 -8.61 -8.37
C ARG A 36 -35.62 -7.29 -7.63
N ASP A 37 -35.41 -7.32 -6.32
CA ASP A 37 -34.99 -6.13 -5.60
C ASP A 37 -33.59 -5.78 -6.14
N THR A 38 -33.54 -5.25 -7.35
CA THR A 38 -32.45 -4.36 -7.71
C THR A 38 -32.68 -3.14 -6.84
N VAL A 39 -32.10 -3.16 -5.65
CA VAL A 39 -31.80 -1.94 -4.90
C VAL A 39 -31.29 -0.96 -5.93
N PHE A 40 -32.03 0.13 -6.14
CA PHE A 40 -31.75 1.18 -7.11
C PHE A 40 -30.32 1.68 -6.89
N THR A 41 -29.37 1.02 -7.55
CA THR A 41 -28.02 1.48 -7.72
C THR A 41 -27.98 1.82 -9.19
N GLU A 42 -27.92 3.11 -9.49
CA GLU A 42 -27.58 3.53 -10.84
C GLU A 42 -26.31 2.78 -11.26
N PRO A 43 -26.23 2.28 -12.51
CA PRO A 43 -25.00 1.66 -12.97
C PRO A 43 -23.85 2.63 -12.74
N ALA A 44 -22.78 2.14 -12.10
CA ALA A 44 -21.64 2.96 -11.73
C ALA A 44 -21.17 3.80 -12.91
N SER A 45 -20.90 5.07 -12.67
CA SER A 45 -20.41 5.98 -13.70
C SER A 45 -19.07 5.46 -14.27
N PRO A 46 -18.71 5.80 -15.52
CA PRO A 46 -17.43 5.39 -16.08
C PRO A 46 -16.23 5.73 -15.18
N ASP A 47 -16.27 6.88 -14.49
CA ASP A 47 -15.20 7.31 -13.58
C ASP A 47 -15.15 6.47 -12.29
N GLU A 48 -16.30 6.06 -11.75
CA GLU A 48 -16.37 5.12 -10.63
C GLU A 48 -15.84 3.74 -11.02
N VAL A 49 -16.21 3.23 -12.19
CA VAL A 49 -15.69 1.97 -12.72
C VAL A 49 -14.17 2.05 -12.89
N LEU A 50 -13.65 3.15 -13.46
CA LEU A 50 -12.21 3.37 -13.59
C LEU A 50 -11.52 3.34 -12.23
N THR A 51 -12.05 4.08 -11.26
CA THR A 51 -11.50 4.15 -9.90
C THR A 51 -11.45 2.77 -9.26
N GLN A 52 -12.54 2.00 -9.35
CA GLN A 52 -12.59 0.62 -8.86
C GLN A 52 -11.57 -0.29 -9.55
N ARG A 53 -11.38 -0.15 -10.87
CA ARG A 53 -10.37 -0.91 -11.63
C ARG A 53 -8.95 -0.58 -11.18
N VAL A 54 -8.65 0.69 -10.94
CA VAL A 54 -7.34 1.12 -10.42
C VAL A 54 -7.12 0.58 -9.00
N GLU A 55 -8.10 0.66 -8.11
CA GLU A 55 -7.98 0.12 -6.74
C GLU A 55 -7.80 -1.40 -6.73
N LEU A 56 -8.56 -2.11 -7.58
CA LEU A 56 -8.37 -3.55 -7.73
C LEU A 56 -6.99 -3.89 -8.30
N ALA A 57 -6.47 -3.10 -9.24
CA ALA A 57 -5.11 -3.28 -9.73
C ALA A 57 -4.07 -3.05 -8.62
N ARG A 58 -4.21 -2.02 -7.77
CA ARG A 58 -3.33 -1.79 -6.61
C ARG A 58 -3.34 -2.96 -5.64
N LYS A 59 -4.51 -3.54 -5.38
CA LYS A 59 -4.62 -4.76 -4.57
C LYS A 59 -3.84 -5.91 -5.20
N TYR A 60 -4.05 -6.17 -6.51
CA TYR A 60 -3.32 -7.21 -7.21
C TYR A 60 -1.81 -6.97 -7.28
N ILE A 61 -1.36 -5.72 -7.35
CA ILE A 61 0.06 -5.35 -7.20
C ILE A 61 0.58 -5.78 -5.82
N GLY A 62 -0.17 -5.47 -4.75
CA GLY A 62 0.19 -5.91 -3.40
C GLY A 62 0.25 -7.43 -3.24
N ASP A 63 -0.60 -8.16 -3.96
CA ASP A 63 -0.64 -9.62 -3.97
C ASP A 63 0.41 -10.26 -4.92
N GLY A 64 1.15 -9.46 -5.69
CA GLY A 64 2.08 -9.95 -6.72
C GLY A 64 1.42 -10.53 -7.98
N ASN A 65 0.11 -10.33 -8.16
CA ASN A 65 -0.65 -10.80 -9.32
C ASN A 65 -0.62 -9.76 -10.46
N TRP A 66 0.54 -9.67 -11.12
CA TRP A 66 0.81 -8.66 -12.14
C TRP A 66 -0.13 -8.74 -13.34
N ASP A 67 -0.53 -9.94 -13.75
CA ASP A 67 -1.43 -10.13 -14.89
C ASP A 67 -2.85 -9.60 -14.60
N ALA A 68 -3.38 -9.85 -13.40
CA ALA A 68 -4.66 -9.32 -12.99
C ALA A 68 -4.62 -7.79 -12.83
N ALA A 69 -3.50 -7.25 -12.33
CA ALA A 69 -3.27 -5.81 -12.30
C ALA A 69 -3.29 -5.21 -13.72
N LYS A 70 -2.46 -5.73 -14.65
CA LYS A 70 -2.40 -5.26 -16.05
C LYS A 70 -3.77 -5.33 -16.73
N ARG A 71 -4.56 -6.39 -16.52
CA ARG A 71 -5.92 -6.49 -17.09
C ARG A 71 -6.85 -5.40 -16.58
N ASN A 72 -6.87 -5.14 -15.28
CA ASN A 72 -7.72 -4.07 -14.73
C ASN A 72 -7.27 -2.68 -15.18
N LEU A 73 -5.96 -2.44 -15.24
CA LEU A 73 -5.42 -1.16 -15.71
C LEU A 73 -5.69 -0.92 -17.20
N LYS A 74 -5.68 -1.96 -18.04
CA LYS A 74 -6.10 -1.84 -19.45
C LYS A 74 -7.56 -1.40 -19.59
N VAL A 75 -8.45 -1.93 -18.74
CA VAL A 75 -9.86 -1.50 -18.72
C VAL A 75 -9.96 -0.05 -18.24
N ALA A 76 -9.26 0.32 -17.16
CA ALA A 76 -9.22 1.70 -16.66
C ALA A 76 -8.73 2.68 -17.74
N ALA A 77 -7.64 2.35 -18.45
CA ALA A 77 -7.09 3.15 -19.53
C ALA A 77 -8.05 3.27 -20.73
N SER A 78 -8.81 2.23 -21.05
CA SER A 78 -9.82 2.30 -22.12
C SER A 78 -11.00 3.22 -21.79
N ILE A 79 -11.25 3.47 -20.50
CA ILE A 79 -12.27 4.44 -20.06
C ILE A 79 -11.69 5.86 -20.13
N ASN A 80 -10.51 6.08 -19.54
CA ASN A 80 -9.83 7.37 -19.60
C ASN A 80 -8.31 7.22 -19.38
N ASP A 81 -7.52 7.38 -20.45
CA ASP A 81 -6.06 7.31 -20.39
C ASP A 81 -5.41 8.55 -19.78
N ARG A 82 -6.18 9.61 -19.49
CA ARG A 82 -5.66 10.88 -18.95
C ARG A 82 -5.72 10.95 -17.43
N LYS A 83 -6.06 9.85 -16.76
CA LYS A 83 -6.05 9.75 -15.30
C LYS A 83 -4.63 9.41 -14.80
N PRO A 84 -4.01 10.26 -13.95
CA PRO A 84 -2.65 10.03 -13.48
C PRO A 84 -2.51 8.74 -12.65
N GLU A 85 -3.56 8.33 -11.93
CA GLU A 85 -3.58 7.12 -11.12
C GLU A 85 -3.45 5.83 -11.94
N VAL A 86 -3.90 5.84 -13.20
CA VAL A 86 -3.79 4.71 -14.12
C VAL A 86 -2.32 4.50 -14.51
N HIS A 87 -1.62 5.58 -14.87
CA HIS A 87 -0.21 5.54 -15.25
C HIS A 87 0.70 5.25 -14.06
N GLU A 88 0.40 5.79 -12.89
CA GLU A 88 1.15 5.46 -11.67
C GLU A 88 1.01 3.97 -11.30
N ALA A 89 -0.19 3.39 -11.47
CA ALA A 89 -0.38 1.96 -11.21
C ALA A 89 0.29 1.08 -12.27
N PHE A 90 0.30 1.48 -13.55
CA PHE A 90 1.11 0.81 -14.57
C PHE A 90 2.60 0.87 -14.23
N ALA A 91 3.09 2.02 -13.76
CA ALA A 91 4.49 2.20 -13.38
C ALA A 91 4.89 1.22 -12.26
N LEU A 92 4.04 1.06 -11.24
CA LEU A 92 4.26 0.10 -10.15
C LEU A 92 4.31 -1.35 -10.64
N VAL A 93 3.47 -1.71 -11.62
CA VAL A 93 3.50 -3.03 -12.25
C VAL A 93 4.82 -3.23 -12.99
N TYR A 94 5.16 -2.33 -13.91
CA TYR A 94 6.38 -2.43 -14.71
C TYR A 94 7.65 -2.44 -13.84
N GLN A 95 7.67 -1.63 -12.77
CA GLN A 95 8.75 -1.66 -11.80
C GLN A 95 8.88 -3.04 -11.14
N SER A 96 7.77 -3.65 -10.76
CA SER A 96 7.75 -4.96 -10.09
C SER A 96 8.11 -6.11 -11.04
N THR A 97 7.81 -5.97 -12.34
CA THR A 97 8.12 -6.98 -13.36
C THR A 97 9.45 -6.74 -14.10
N GLY A 98 10.18 -5.69 -13.73
CA GLY A 98 11.55 -5.43 -14.19
C GLY A 98 11.64 -4.66 -15.51
N GLU A 99 10.54 -4.17 -16.07
CA GLU A 99 10.54 -3.35 -17.28
C GLU A 99 10.78 -1.88 -16.93
N ILE A 100 12.04 -1.58 -16.63
CA ILE A 100 12.51 -0.30 -16.07
C ILE A 100 12.10 0.91 -16.93
N GLU A 101 12.27 0.84 -18.25
CA GLU A 101 11.97 1.94 -19.16
C GLU A 101 10.46 2.24 -19.21
N MET A 102 9.62 1.19 -19.18
CA MET A 102 8.17 1.34 -19.15
C MET A 102 7.69 1.89 -17.80
N ALA A 103 8.34 1.49 -16.71
CA ALA A 103 8.06 2.02 -15.38
C ALA A 103 8.34 3.53 -15.33
N GLU A 104 9.53 3.95 -15.79
CA GLU A 104 9.92 5.36 -15.82
C GLU A 104 8.98 6.19 -16.69
N ALA A 105 8.70 5.75 -17.92
CA ALA A 105 7.79 6.45 -18.82
C ALA A 105 6.39 6.60 -18.21
N SER A 106 5.90 5.58 -17.51
CA SER A 106 4.59 5.60 -16.84
C SER A 106 4.57 6.56 -15.66
N TYR A 107 5.62 6.61 -14.83
CA TYR A 107 5.74 7.60 -13.76
C TYR A 107 5.77 9.03 -14.29
N GLN A 108 6.60 9.28 -15.31
CA GLN A 108 6.69 10.59 -15.95
C GLN A 108 5.36 11.00 -16.57
N ARG A 109 4.62 10.06 -17.18
CA ARG A 109 3.28 10.33 -17.71
C ARG A 109 2.28 10.68 -16.62
N ALA A 110 2.28 9.98 -15.50
CA ALA A 110 1.41 10.29 -14.37
C ALA A 110 1.68 11.71 -13.84
N ILE A 111 2.95 12.08 -13.68
CA ILE A 111 3.37 13.41 -13.19
C ILE A 111 3.09 14.52 -14.22
N ALA A 112 3.17 14.22 -15.51
CA ALA A 112 2.81 15.18 -16.56
C ALA A 112 1.31 15.45 -16.66
N LEU A 113 0.48 14.48 -16.25
CA LEU A 113 -0.98 14.62 -16.20
C LEU A 113 -1.44 15.39 -14.94
N ASP A 114 -0.75 15.20 -13.81
CA ASP A 114 -0.94 15.99 -12.59
C ASP A 114 0.41 16.20 -11.88
N ASP A 115 0.92 17.42 -11.97
CA ASP A 115 2.21 17.81 -11.40
C ASP A 115 2.20 17.89 -9.87
N ARG A 116 1.02 17.88 -9.24
CA ARG A 116 0.84 17.86 -7.78
C ARG A 116 0.56 16.46 -7.24
N PHE A 117 0.63 15.43 -8.08
CA PHE A 117 0.32 14.07 -7.66
C PHE A 117 1.42 13.45 -6.79
N SER A 118 1.40 13.78 -5.49
CA SER A 118 2.41 13.39 -4.50
C SER A 118 2.65 11.88 -4.42
N ARG A 119 1.61 11.06 -4.63
CA ARG A 119 1.73 9.60 -4.65
C ARG A 119 2.63 9.12 -5.79
N ALA A 120 2.41 9.59 -7.02
CA ALA A 120 3.24 9.24 -8.17
C ALA A 120 4.69 9.73 -7.99
N ARG A 121 4.88 10.97 -7.53
CA ARG A 121 6.22 11.51 -7.28
C ARG A 121 6.98 10.74 -6.20
N ASN A 122 6.32 10.36 -5.11
CA ASN A 122 6.93 9.57 -4.04
C ASN A 122 7.34 8.18 -4.54
N ASN A 123 6.50 7.53 -5.34
CA ASN A 123 6.79 6.21 -5.91
C ASN A 123 7.89 6.30 -6.98
N TYR A 124 7.87 7.33 -7.83
CA TYR A 124 8.94 7.59 -8.78
C TYR A 124 10.27 7.89 -8.10
N ALA A 125 10.27 8.63 -6.99
CA ALA A 125 11.49 8.85 -6.21
C ALA A 125 12.07 7.55 -5.65
N ALA A 126 11.22 6.65 -5.15
CA ALA A 126 11.67 5.34 -4.69
C ALA A 126 12.23 4.48 -5.84
N PHE A 127 11.61 4.55 -7.03
CA PHE A 127 12.13 3.95 -8.25
C PHE A 127 13.50 4.53 -8.63
N LEU A 128 13.64 5.85 -8.69
CA LEU A 128 14.91 6.53 -8.99
C LEU A 128 16.00 6.17 -7.98
N PHE A 129 15.66 6.10 -6.70
CA PHE A 129 16.58 5.67 -5.64
C PHE A 129 17.08 4.24 -5.86
N SER A 130 16.21 3.31 -6.26
CA SER A 130 16.62 1.92 -6.56
C SER A 130 17.56 1.83 -7.76
N GLN A 131 17.44 2.78 -8.70
CA GLN A 131 18.34 2.95 -9.84
C GLN A 131 19.61 3.76 -9.49
N GLN A 132 19.87 4.05 -8.20
CA GLN A 132 20.98 4.88 -7.72
C GLN A 132 20.97 6.32 -8.27
N ARG A 133 19.83 6.80 -8.79
CA ARG A 133 19.63 8.17 -9.30
C ARG A 133 19.20 9.10 -8.16
N PHE A 134 20.04 9.20 -7.14
CA PHE A 134 19.72 9.86 -5.87
C PHE A 134 19.36 11.33 -6.02
N LYS A 135 20.01 12.05 -6.94
CA LYS A 135 19.74 13.48 -7.15
C LYS A 135 18.34 13.71 -7.73
N GLU A 136 17.91 12.87 -8.65
CA GLU A 136 16.58 12.94 -9.25
C GLU A 136 15.51 12.50 -8.24
N ALA A 137 15.80 11.47 -7.44
CA ALA A 137 14.94 11.07 -6.32
C ALA A 137 14.73 12.23 -5.34
N GLU A 138 15.80 12.93 -4.96
CA GLU A 138 15.74 14.12 -4.11
C GLU A 138 14.81 15.19 -4.69
N GLN A 139 14.94 15.51 -5.98
CA GLN A 139 14.09 16.51 -6.65
C GLN A 139 12.60 16.15 -6.58
N GLN A 140 12.25 14.89 -6.82
CA GLN A 140 10.86 14.44 -6.70
C GLN A 140 10.35 14.55 -5.26
N LEU A 141 11.17 14.15 -4.28
CA LEU A 141 10.80 14.19 -2.86
C LEU A 141 10.66 15.61 -2.32
N GLN A 142 11.47 16.56 -2.79
CA GLN A 142 11.33 17.98 -2.44
C GLN A 142 9.96 18.54 -2.85
N ALA A 143 9.37 18.08 -3.96
CA ALA A 143 8.01 18.43 -4.33
C ALA A 143 6.98 17.76 -3.39
N VAL A 144 7.14 16.47 -3.10
CA VAL A 144 6.23 15.70 -2.22
C VAL A 144 6.17 16.30 -0.81
N VAL A 145 7.30 16.66 -0.20
CA VAL A 145 7.33 17.17 1.18
C VAL A 145 6.70 18.56 1.34
N ARG A 146 6.40 19.26 0.24
CA ARG A 146 5.65 20.54 0.26
C ARG A 146 4.14 20.33 0.35
N ASP A 147 3.63 19.17 -0.07
CA ASP A 147 2.23 18.81 0.08
C ASP A 147 1.93 18.43 1.53
N THR A 148 1.32 19.35 2.29
CA THR A 148 1.03 19.16 3.71
C THR A 148 -0.12 18.19 3.97
N LEU A 149 -0.93 17.87 2.97
CA LEU A 149 -2.09 16.99 3.08
C LEU A 149 -1.78 15.54 2.69
N TYR A 150 -0.60 15.29 2.10
CA TYR A 150 -0.20 13.95 1.72
C TYR A 150 0.03 13.06 2.95
N GLU A 151 -0.77 12.01 3.10
CA GLU A 151 -0.73 11.10 4.26
C GLU A 151 0.65 10.45 4.45
N ALA A 152 1.31 10.06 3.36
CA ALA A 152 2.64 9.44 3.42
C ALA A 152 3.80 10.45 3.43
N ARG A 153 3.54 11.74 3.70
CA ARG A 153 4.56 12.79 3.86
C ARG A 153 5.67 12.45 4.88
N PRO A 154 5.40 11.79 6.03
CA PRO A 154 6.48 11.35 6.92
C PRO A 154 7.47 10.38 6.23
N ARG A 155 6.95 9.46 5.41
CA ARG A 155 7.77 8.53 4.62
C ARG A 155 8.57 9.26 3.55
N ALA A 156 7.99 10.28 2.92
CA ALA A 156 8.70 11.11 1.95
C ALA A 156 9.89 11.85 2.60
N PHE A 157 9.75 12.36 3.83
CA PHE A 157 10.89 12.93 4.56
C PHE A 157 11.98 11.89 4.87
N ILE A 158 11.61 10.65 5.23
CA ILE A 158 12.58 9.56 5.43
C ILE A 158 13.35 9.28 4.13
N ASN A 159 12.64 9.11 3.02
CA ASN A 159 13.26 8.86 1.72
C ASN A 159 14.13 10.04 1.26
N LEU A 160 13.75 11.28 1.60
CA LEU A 160 14.54 12.47 1.30
C LEU A 160 15.85 12.45 2.08
N GLY A 161 15.79 12.13 3.38
CA GLY A 161 16.98 11.98 4.21
C GLY A 161 17.92 10.89 3.70
N LEU A 162 17.38 9.73 3.33
CA LEU A 162 18.17 8.64 2.74
C LEU A 162 18.82 9.03 1.40
N SER A 163 18.08 9.75 0.54
CA SER A 163 18.61 10.27 -0.73
C SER A 163 19.76 11.26 -0.51
N ARG A 164 19.65 12.12 0.51
CA ARG A 164 20.68 13.10 0.87
C ARG A 164 21.91 12.45 1.51
N LEU A 165 21.74 11.43 2.35
CA LEU A 165 22.86 10.61 2.83
C LEU A 165 23.65 9.98 1.66
N ALA A 166 22.96 9.44 0.66
CA ALA A 166 23.60 8.87 -0.51
C ALA A 166 24.34 9.91 -1.37
N LEU A 167 23.98 11.19 -1.24
CA LEU A 167 24.64 12.34 -1.87
C LEU A 167 25.71 12.99 -0.97
N ALA A 168 26.00 12.40 0.20
CA ALA A 168 26.88 12.97 1.23
C ALA A 168 26.45 14.35 1.77
N ASP A 169 25.16 14.68 1.66
CA ASP A 169 24.53 15.86 2.27
C ASP A 169 24.01 15.48 3.66
N ASP A 170 24.92 15.40 4.63
CA ASP A 170 24.62 15.01 6.01
C ASP A 170 23.67 16.01 6.69
N ASP A 171 23.89 17.32 6.49
CA ASP A 171 23.07 18.38 7.10
C ASP A 171 21.63 18.32 6.57
N GLY A 172 21.46 18.24 5.24
CA GLY A 172 20.15 18.13 4.64
C GLY A 172 19.46 16.80 4.98
N ALA A 173 20.22 15.71 5.17
CA ALA A 173 19.66 14.45 5.63
C ALA A 173 19.11 14.57 7.05
N GLU A 174 19.88 15.21 7.93
CA GLU A 174 19.49 15.47 9.31
C GLU A 174 18.19 16.28 9.39
N GLU A 175 18.09 17.38 8.64
CA GLU A 175 16.88 18.19 8.56
C GLU A 175 15.66 17.34 8.17
N ALA A 176 15.80 16.49 7.15
CA ALA A 176 14.72 15.63 6.68
C ALA A 176 14.30 14.60 7.74
N PHE A 177 15.27 13.97 8.43
CA PHE A 177 14.98 13.02 9.50
C PHE A 177 14.35 13.67 10.74
N ILE A 178 14.76 14.89 11.11
CA ILE A 178 14.11 15.67 12.17
C ILE A 178 12.63 15.91 11.82
N ARG A 179 12.34 16.30 10.58
CA ARG A 179 10.96 16.48 10.12
C ARG A 179 10.17 15.17 10.15
N ALA A 180 10.76 14.06 9.70
CA ALA A 180 10.14 12.73 9.81
C ALA A 180 9.83 12.36 11.27
N LEU A 181 10.77 12.53 12.19
CA LEU A 181 10.62 12.22 13.62
C LEU A 181 9.62 13.13 14.33
N SER A 182 9.44 14.37 13.88
CA SER A 182 8.39 15.25 14.41
C SER A 182 6.98 14.74 14.10
N MET A 183 6.83 13.97 13.02
CA MET A 183 5.54 13.38 12.60
C MET A 183 5.39 11.93 13.08
N GLN A 184 6.49 11.18 13.15
CA GLN A 184 6.55 9.77 13.57
C GLN A 184 7.73 9.55 14.53
N GLY A 185 7.53 9.87 15.81
CA GLY A 185 8.59 9.91 16.82
C GLY A 185 9.28 8.58 17.13
N ASN A 186 8.70 7.44 16.72
CA ASN A 186 9.24 6.10 16.96
C ASN A 186 9.67 5.38 15.67
N ASN A 187 9.79 6.08 14.53
CA ASN A 187 10.23 5.42 13.30
C ASN A 187 11.70 5.02 13.41
N SER A 188 12.00 3.73 13.29
CA SER A 188 13.34 3.17 13.56
C SER A 188 14.39 3.60 12.55
N ILE A 189 14.02 3.87 11.29
CA ILE A 189 14.95 4.28 10.23
C ILE A 189 15.61 5.63 10.58
N PRO A 190 14.87 6.76 10.71
CA PRO A 190 15.48 8.03 11.05
C PRO A 190 16.15 8.00 12.43
N LEU A 191 15.69 7.21 13.40
CA LEU A 191 16.38 7.06 14.68
C LEU A 191 17.78 6.44 14.50
N LEU A 192 17.89 5.38 13.70
CA LEU A 192 19.16 4.73 13.42
C LEU A 192 20.10 5.64 12.62
N GLU A 193 19.58 6.34 11.60
CA GLU A 193 20.36 7.27 10.79
C GLU A 193 20.85 8.47 11.61
N MET A 194 20.00 9.06 12.45
CA MET A 194 20.38 10.16 13.34
C MET A 194 21.46 9.71 14.33
N ALA A 195 21.33 8.52 14.92
CA ALA A 195 22.38 7.97 15.79
C ALA A 195 23.72 7.81 15.04
N SER A 196 23.67 7.36 13.80
CA SER A 196 24.86 7.20 12.95
C SER A 196 25.52 8.54 12.58
N LEU A 197 24.71 9.53 12.19
CA LEU A 197 25.16 10.89 11.89
C LEU A 197 25.81 11.55 13.11
N ARG A 198 25.19 11.43 14.29
CA ARG A 198 25.74 11.98 15.54
C ARG A 198 27.01 11.29 15.99
N LEU A 199 27.10 9.97 15.82
CA LEU A 199 28.35 9.24 16.06
C LEU A 199 29.47 9.73 15.13
N LYS A 200 29.18 9.92 13.84
CA LYS A 200 30.13 10.47 12.84
C LYS A 200 30.60 11.88 13.22
N ALA A 201 29.69 12.72 13.74
CA ALA A 201 29.98 14.07 14.20
C ALA A 201 30.71 14.14 15.56
N GLY A 202 30.92 13.02 16.25
CA GLY A 202 31.52 12.98 17.58
C GLY A 202 30.57 13.40 18.71
N ASP A 203 29.30 13.67 18.43
CA ASP A 203 28.27 13.95 19.44
C ASP A 203 27.74 12.62 20.02
N TYR A 204 28.55 11.98 20.85
CA TYR A 204 28.23 10.68 21.43
C TYR A 204 27.00 10.73 22.35
N ARG A 205 26.73 11.89 22.96
CA ARG A 205 25.55 12.08 23.82
C ARG A 205 24.28 12.01 22.98
N ALA A 206 24.19 12.78 21.89
CA ALA A 206 23.03 12.73 21.01
C ALA A 206 22.93 11.36 20.30
N ALA A 207 24.07 10.78 19.90
CA ALA A 207 24.11 9.45 19.29
C ALA A 207 23.47 8.39 20.21
N ALA A 208 23.85 8.37 21.48
CA ALA A 208 23.26 7.46 22.48
C ALA A 208 21.76 7.68 22.67
N GLN A 209 21.29 8.94 22.72
CA GLN A 209 19.86 9.24 22.84
C GLN A 209 19.04 8.72 21.66
N TYR A 210 19.50 8.93 20.42
CA TYR A 210 18.83 8.40 19.24
C TYR A 210 18.89 6.87 19.18
N TYR A 211 20.04 6.29 19.55
CA TYR A 211 20.23 4.85 19.54
C TYR A 211 19.34 4.12 20.56
N GLU A 212 19.18 4.65 21.77
CA GLU A 212 18.26 4.07 22.77
C GLU A 212 16.79 4.14 22.33
N ARG A 213 16.39 5.23 21.66
CA ARG A 213 15.06 5.33 21.05
C ARG A 213 14.90 4.31 19.92
N TYR A 214 15.92 4.12 19.08
CA TYR A 214 15.92 3.09 18.04
C TYR A 214 15.74 1.69 18.64
N ARG A 215 16.52 1.35 19.67
CA ARG A 215 16.42 0.07 20.39
C ARG A 215 15.03 -0.17 20.97
N SER A 216 14.42 0.88 21.52
CA SER A 216 13.05 0.82 22.05
C SER A 216 11.98 0.67 20.97
N ALA A 217 12.26 1.12 19.74
CA ALA A 217 11.35 1.04 18.60
C ALA A 217 11.38 -0.31 17.86
N VAL A 218 12.36 -1.17 18.12
CA VAL A 218 12.53 -2.45 17.41
C VAL A 218 12.53 -3.63 18.37
N ARG A 219 11.84 -4.72 17.99
CA ARG A 219 11.87 -5.98 18.76
C ARG A 219 13.19 -6.74 18.61
N ARG A 220 13.80 -6.66 17.43
CA ARG A 220 15.07 -7.28 17.09
C ARG A 220 15.85 -6.27 16.26
N GLN A 221 17.06 -5.96 16.71
CA GLN A 221 17.95 -5.04 16.01
C GLN A 221 18.52 -5.71 14.76
N SER A 222 18.70 -4.95 13.68
CA SER A 222 19.45 -5.40 12.51
C SER A 222 20.95 -5.53 12.80
N ALA A 223 21.69 -6.22 11.92
CA ALA A 223 23.16 -6.26 11.96
C ALA A 223 23.75 -4.84 12.01
N ARG A 224 23.27 -3.94 11.15
CA ARG A 224 23.63 -2.52 11.14
C ARG A 224 23.36 -1.81 12.46
N GLY A 225 22.22 -2.08 13.10
CA GLY A 225 21.89 -1.53 14.41
C GLY A 225 22.87 -1.97 15.48
N LEU A 226 23.10 -3.29 15.60
CA LEU A 226 24.05 -3.84 16.57
C LEU A 226 25.47 -3.32 16.33
N TRP A 227 25.86 -3.20 15.07
CA TRP A 227 27.17 -2.65 14.71
C TRP A 227 27.33 -1.19 15.08
N LEU A 228 26.28 -0.37 14.89
CA LEU A 228 26.29 1.00 15.39
C LEU A 228 26.43 1.02 16.92
N GLY A 229 25.76 0.10 17.63
CA GLY A 229 25.91 -0.08 19.07
C GLY A 229 27.33 -0.38 19.51
N VAL A 230 28.02 -1.32 18.84
CA VAL A 230 29.43 -1.64 19.11
C VAL A 230 30.30 -0.39 18.94
N ARG A 231 30.18 0.31 17.81
CA ARG A 231 30.98 1.51 17.53
C ARG A 231 30.71 2.65 18.52
N LEU A 232 29.46 2.83 18.93
CA LEU A 232 29.11 3.81 19.94
C LEU A 232 29.70 3.44 21.30
N ALA A 233 29.58 2.18 21.71
CA ALA A 233 30.13 1.67 22.97
C ALA A 233 31.65 1.81 23.03
N GLN A 234 32.35 1.52 21.92
CA GLN A 234 33.79 1.76 21.79
C GLN A 234 34.14 3.25 21.93
N ALA A 235 33.39 4.14 21.27
CA ALA A 235 33.61 5.57 21.34
C ALA A 235 33.38 6.15 22.75
N THR A 236 32.48 5.55 23.54
CA THR A 236 32.19 5.97 24.92
C THR A 236 32.95 5.18 25.99
N GLY A 237 33.74 4.16 25.61
CA GLY A 237 34.47 3.30 26.54
C GLY A 237 33.59 2.31 27.34
N ASP A 238 32.36 2.04 26.88
CA ASP A 238 31.42 1.13 27.53
C ASP A 238 31.70 -0.33 27.11
N ARG A 239 32.59 -1.01 27.85
CA ARG A 239 33.03 -2.38 27.53
C ARG A 239 31.93 -3.42 27.69
N ASP A 240 30.99 -3.21 28.61
CA ASP A 240 29.89 -4.14 28.84
C ASP A 240 28.88 -4.10 27.68
N ALA A 241 28.54 -2.89 27.22
CA ALA A 241 27.69 -2.71 26.05
C ALA A 241 28.37 -3.21 24.77
N GLU A 242 29.67 -2.91 24.59
CA GLU A 242 30.47 -3.42 23.46
C GLU A 242 30.38 -4.94 23.36
N GLY A 243 30.71 -5.66 24.45
CA GLY A 243 30.66 -7.12 24.49
C GLY A 243 29.26 -7.68 24.24
N SER A 244 28.23 -7.04 24.80
CA SER A 244 26.83 -7.44 24.62
C SER A 244 26.38 -7.32 23.15
N TYR A 245 26.66 -6.18 22.50
CA TYR A 245 26.30 -5.99 21.09
C TYR A 245 27.13 -6.88 20.17
N ALA A 246 28.42 -7.03 20.42
CA ALA A 246 29.30 -7.90 19.63
C ALA A 246 28.84 -9.37 19.69
N LEU A 247 28.48 -9.87 20.88
CA LEU A 247 27.94 -11.21 21.04
C LEU A 247 26.61 -11.39 20.30
N ALA A 248 25.70 -10.41 20.40
CA ALA A 248 24.45 -10.44 19.67
C ALA A 248 24.67 -10.42 18.15
N LEU A 249 25.61 -9.60 17.66
CA LEU A 249 25.95 -9.48 16.24
C LEU A 249 26.52 -10.81 15.72
N ARG A 250 27.44 -11.43 16.46
CA ARG A 250 28.00 -12.74 16.14
C ARG A 250 26.94 -13.84 16.09
N ASN A 251 26.04 -13.89 17.08
CA ASN A 251 25.08 -14.97 17.22
C ASN A 251 23.91 -14.86 16.24
N LEU A 252 23.43 -13.63 15.98
CA LEU A 252 22.27 -13.39 15.12
C LEU A 252 22.65 -13.21 13.65
N TYR A 253 23.85 -12.69 13.37
CA TYR A 253 24.28 -12.28 12.03
C TYR A 253 25.74 -12.66 11.71
N PRO A 254 26.14 -13.93 11.88
CA PRO A 254 27.54 -14.36 11.70
C PRO A 254 28.09 -14.17 10.28
N GLU A 255 27.22 -14.08 9.26
CA GLU A 255 27.60 -13.91 7.85
C GLU A 255 27.44 -12.46 7.36
N SER A 256 27.09 -11.53 8.25
CA SER A 256 26.86 -10.15 7.87
C SER A 256 28.16 -9.39 7.58
N PRO A 257 28.16 -8.44 6.63
CA PRO A 257 29.28 -7.53 6.41
C PRO A 257 29.69 -6.77 7.68
N GLU A 258 28.73 -6.45 8.53
CA GLU A 258 28.95 -5.78 9.82
C GLU A 258 29.73 -6.65 10.81
N TYR A 259 29.38 -7.93 10.94
CA TYR A 259 30.15 -8.84 11.79
C TYR A 259 31.56 -9.04 11.23
N ALA A 260 31.70 -9.18 9.90
CA ALA A 260 33.01 -9.26 9.27
C ALA A 260 33.85 -7.99 9.52
N ALA A 261 33.23 -6.81 9.57
CA ALA A 261 33.91 -5.56 9.91
C ALA A 261 34.37 -5.53 11.38
N TYR A 262 33.51 -5.95 12.31
CA TYR A 262 33.88 -6.09 13.73
C TYR A 262 35.05 -7.06 13.92
N ALA A 263 34.97 -8.26 13.33
CA ALA A 263 35.97 -9.31 13.50
C ALA A 263 37.36 -8.88 13.01
N ARG A 264 37.43 -8.10 11.93
CA ARG A 264 38.70 -7.50 11.47
C ARG A 264 39.28 -6.55 12.51
N GLN A 265 38.48 -5.62 13.04
CA GLN A 265 38.94 -4.66 14.05
C GLN A 265 39.42 -5.35 15.34
N ALA A 266 38.69 -6.38 15.78
CA ALA A 266 39.04 -7.12 17.00
C ALA A 266 40.27 -8.03 16.84
N GLY A 267 40.59 -8.46 15.62
CA GLY A 267 41.80 -9.24 15.32
C GLY A 267 43.07 -8.41 15.17
N ASP A 268 42.93 -7.11 14.91
CA ASP A 268 44.04 -6.15 14.77
C ASP A 268 44.42 -5.48 16.12
N SER A 269 43.75 -5.83 17.21
CA SER A 269 43.92 -5.28 18.58
C SER A 269 44.67 -6.24 19.49
#